data_AF-A0A535J3Q4-F1
#
_entry.id   AF-A0A535J3Q4-F1
#
_cell.length_a   1.000
_cell.length_b   1.000
_cell.length_c   1.000
_cell.angle_alpha   90.00
_cell.angle_beta   90.00
_cell.angle_gamma   90.00
#
_symmetry.space_group_name_H-M   'P 1'
#
loop_
_entity.id
_entity.type
_entity.pdbx_description
1 polymer ?
#
loop_
_entity_poly.entity_id
_entity_poly.type
_entity_poly.pdbx_seq_one_letter_code
_entity_poly.pdbx_strand_id
1 'polypeptide(L)'
;MGLQYLNSKNFAESVNQFKLALSLGRSSYDVLYNLGRAYRQYAQASRDKDKKLFTDNMKMAAEQFEEATRLKSDALDALFQLGMSYRDLGLYPQAMATFKRAQQITPRDPAIYYQLGMAAVEQGSKRE
;
A
#
# COMPACT_ATOMS: atom_id res chain seq x y z
N MET A 1 -3.36 4.18 -20.00
CA MET A 1 -4.81 4.10 -19.71
C MET A 1 -5.10 3.87 -18.22
N GLY A 2 -4.43 2.97 -17.49
CA GLY A 2 -4.70 2.75 -16.05
C GLY A 2 -4.59 3.98 -15.11
N LEU A 3 -3.64 4.88 -15.35
CA LEU A 3 -3.45 6.10 -14.53
C LEU A 3 -4.61 7.09 -14.62
N GLN A 4 -5.31 7.14 -15.76
CA GLN A 4 -6.45 8.05 -15.97
C GLN A 4 -7.64 7.68 -15.07
N TYR A 5 -7.78 6.39 -14.73
CA TYR A 5 -8.88 5.89 -13.91
C TYR A 5 -8.68 6.08 -12.40
N LEU A 6 -7.42 6.21 -11.94
CA LEU A 6 -7.14 6.62 -10.56
C LEU A 6 -7.74 8.01 -10.26
N ASN A 7 -7.79 8.90 -11.26
CA ASN A 7 -8.34 10.24 -11.10
C ASN A 7 -9.88 10.29 -11.21
N SER A 8 -10.52 9.33 -11.88
CA SER A 8 -11.97 9.34 -12.10
C SER A 8 -12.77 8.58 -11.04
N LYS A 9 -12.16 8.21 -9.90
CA LYS A 9 -12.73 7.40 -8.80
C LYS A 9 -13.27 6.03 -9.23
N ASN A 10 -12.98 5.57 -10.45
CA ASN A 10 -13.36 4.25 -10.91
C ASN A 10 -12.24 3.24 -10.58
N PHE A 11 -12.11 2.94 -9.28
CA PHE A 11 -10.99 2.14 -8.77
C PHE A 11 -11.03 0.70 -9.26
N ALA A 12 -12.21 0.10 -9.37
CA ALA A 12 -12.38 -1.25 -9.89
C ALA A 12 -11.85 -1.40 -11.33
N GLU A 13 -12.18 -0.43 -12.19
CA GLU A 13 -11.70 -0.42 -13.57
C GLU A 13 -10.17 -0.22 -13.62
N SER A 14 -9.64 0.68 -12.80
CA SER A 14 -8.18 0.89 -12.71
C SER A 14 -7.43 -0.39 -12.34
N VAL A 15 -7.95 -1.17 -11.39
CA VAL A 15 -7.39 -2.47 -10.99
C VAL A 15 -7.39 -3.44 -12.18
N ASN A 16 -8.50 -3.55 -12.91
CA ASN A 16 -8.60 -4.46 -14.05
C ASN A 16 -7.57 -4.12 -15.16
N GLN A 17 -7.40 -2.84 -15.47
CA GLN A 17 -6.46 -2.40 -16.50
C GLN A 17 -5.00 -2.69 -16.10
N PHE A 18 -4.64 -2.50 -14.83
CA PHE A 18 -3.30 -2.83 -14.35
C PHE A 18 -3.06 -4.34 -14.26
N LYS A 19 -4.08 -5.14 -13.89
CA LYS A 19 -4.00 -6.61 -13.95
C LYS A 19 -3.74 -7.11 -15.38
N LEU A 20 -4.44 -6.53 -16.36
CA LEU A 20 -4.21 -6.86 -17.76
C LEU A 20 -2.78 -6.51 -18.20
N ALA A 21 -2.27 -5.35 -17.78
CA ALA A 21 -0.88 -4.98 -18.06
C ALA A 21 0.11 -6.01 -17.46
N LEU A 22 -0.14 -6.48 -16.25
CA LEU A 22 0.67 -7.51 -15.60
C LEU A 22 0.58 -8.86 -16.33
N SER A 23 -0.62 -9.28 -16.77
CA SER A 23 -0.80 -10.54 -17.52
C SER A 23 -0.16 -10.53 -18.91
N LEU A 24 0.05 -9.34 -19.49
CA LEU A 24 0.81 -9.15 -20.73
C LEU A 24 2.33 -9.18 -20.52
N GLY A 25 2.81 -9.66 -19.36
CA GLY A 25 4.22 -9.81 -19.04
C GLY A 25 4.92 -8.51 -18.61
N ARG A 26 4.18 -7.40 -18.42
CA ARG A 26 4.75 -6.14 -17.93
C ARG A 26 4.81 -6.14 -16.40
N SER A 27 5.66 -6.98 -15.84
CA SER A 27 5.98 -6.95 -14.41
C SER A 27 7.10 -5.93 -14.16
N SER A 28 6.73 -4.64 -14.16
CA SER A 28 7.64 -3.55 -13.81
C SER A 28 7.25 -2.93 -12.47
N TYR A 29 8.22 -2.27 -11.84
CA TYR A 29 7.99 -1.50 -10.61
C TYR A 29 6.78 -0.58 -10.73
N ASP A 30 6.67 0.17 -11.83
CA ASP A 30 5.60 1.14 -12.03
C ASP A 30 4.22 0.49 -12.16
N VAL A 31 4.13 -0.68 -12.80
CA VAL A 31 2.86 -1.42 -12.91
C VAL A 31 2.43 -1.94 -11.54
N LEU A 32 3.33 -2.57 -10.79
CA LEU A 32 3.05 -3.10 -9.46
C LEU A 32 2.70 -1.98 -8.47
N TYR A 33 3.48 -0.90 -8.45
CA TYR A 33 3.22 0.25 -7.60
C TYR A 33 1.86 0.89 -7.90
N ASN A 34 1.53 1.09 -9.19
CA ASN A 34 0.24 1.68 -9.56
C ASN A 34 -0.93 0.73 -9.33
N LEU A 35 -0.76 -0.58 -9.50
CA LEU A 35 -1.77 -1.58 -9.13
C LEU A 35 -2.01 -1.60 -7.62
N GLY A 36 -0.96 -1.54 -6.80
CA GLY A 36 -1.06 -1.39 -5.35
C GLY A 36 -1.81 -0.13 -4.95
N ARG A 37 -1.53 1.01 -5.60
CA ARG A 37 -2.26 2.27 -5.38
C ARG A 37 -3.73 2.16 -5.78
N ALA A 38 -4.04 1.49 -6.88
CA ALA A 38 -5.41 1.26 -7.33
C ALA A 38 -6.19 0.45 -6.28
N TYR A 39 -5.61 -0.66 -5.81
CA TYR A 39 -6.21 -1.47 -4.76
C TYR A 39 -6.41 -0.72 -3.45
N ARG A 40 -5.42 0.08 -3.03
CA ARG A 40 -5.53 0.86 -1.79
C ARG A 40 -6.66 1.88 -1.86
N GLN A 41 -6.76 2.60 -2.97
CA GLN A 41 -7.85 3.57 -3.17
C GLN A 41 -9.21 2.87 -3.26
N TYR A 42 -9.27 1.70 -3.90
CA TYR A 42 -10.49 0.90 -3.91
C TYR A 42 -10.89 0.46 -2.50
N ALA A 43 -9.93 -0.04 -1.70
CA ALA A 43 -10.17 -0.40 -0.31
C ALA A 43 -10.74 0.79 0.46
N GLN A 44 -10.07 1.94 0.42
CA GLN A 44 -10.50 3.15 1.13
C GLN A 44 -11.91 3.60 0.72
N ALA A 45 -12.26 3.53 -0.57
CA ALA A 45 -13.58 3.88 -1.07
C ALA A 45 -14.70 2.93 -0.60
N SER A 46 -14.34 1.69 -0.25
CA SER A 46 -15.25 0.66 0.23
C SER A 46 -15.24 0.50 1.76
N ARG A 47 -14.38 1.24 2.49
CA ARG A 47 -14.14 1.08 3.94
C ARG A 47 -15.42 1.05 4.77
N ASP A 48 -16.33 1.98 4.49
CA ASP A 48 -17.57 2.14 5.27
C ASP A 48 -18.72 1.29 4.74
N LYS A 49 -18.59 0.78 3.50
CA LYS A 49 -19.65 0.03 2.80
C LYS A 49 -19.52 -1.48 3.01
N ASP A 50 -18.29 -1.97 2.95
CA ASP A 50 -18.00 -3.40 3.03
C ASP A 50 -16.60 -3.62 3.62
N LYS A 51 -16.57 -4.04 4.88
CA LYS A 51 -15.34 -4.34 5.62
C LYS A 51 -14.55 -5.49 4.99
N LYS A 52 -15.22 -6.48 4.40
CA LYS A 52 -14.55 -7.61 3.74
C LYS A 52 -13.87 -7.11 2.48
N LEU A 53 -14.59 -6.34 1.65
CA LEU A 53 -14.03 -5.74 0.44
C LEU A 53 -12.87 -4.79 0.73
N PHE A 54 -12.97 -3.97 1.79
CA PHE A 54 -11.85 -3.17 2.29
C PHE A 54 -10.64 -4.05 2.61
N THR A 55 -10.84 -5.10 3.40
CA THR A 55 -9.75 -5.98 3.86
C THR A 55 -9.09 -6.70 2.69
N ASP A 56 -9.88 -7.25 1.77
CA ASP A 56 -9.39 -8.00 0.61
C ASP A 56 -8.58 -7.09 -0.33
N ASN A 57 -9.09 -5.90 -0.65
CA ASN A 57 -8.35 -4.94 -1.49
C ASN A 57 -7.12 -4.37 -0.78
N MET A 58 -7.18 -4.13 0.53
CA MET A 58 -6.02 -3.62 1.26
C MET A 58 -4.89 -4.67 1.35
N LYS A 59 -5.24 -5.96 1.47
CA LYS A 59 -4.26 -7.07 1.35
C LYS A 59 -3.63 -7.12 -0.03
N MET A 60 -4.45 -7.05 -1.08
CA MET A 60 -3.94 -7.01 -2.47
C MET A 60 -3.01 -5.80 -2.68
N ALA A 61 -3.35 -4.64 -2.11
CA ALA A 61 -2.47 -3.47 -2.16
C ALA A 61 -1.11 -3.74 -1.52
N ALA A 62 -1.10 -4.33 -0.31
CA ALA A 62 0.14 -4.69 0.37
C ALA A 62 0.98 -5.69 -0.44
N GLU A 63 0.38 -6.72 -1.02
CA GLU A 63 1.08 -7.69 -1.87
C GLU A 63 1.75 -7.02 -3.08
N GLN A 64 1.03 -6.13 -3.78
CA GLN A 64 1.62 -5.46 -4.95
C GLN A 64 2.75 -4.49 -4.57
N PHE A 65 2.62 -3.79 -3.43
CA PHE A 65 3.71 -2.95 -2.94
C PHE A 65 4.89 -3.78 -2.47
N GLU A 66 4.67 -4.94 -1.86
CA GLU A 66 5.74 -5.86 -1.48
C GLU A 66 6.52 -6.31 -2.72
N GLU A 67 5.86 -6.78 -3.77
CA GLU A 67 6.51 -7.13 -5.04
C GLU A 67 7.23 -5.92 -5.67
N ALA A 68 6.65 -4.71 -5.62
CA ALA A 68 7.32 -3.50 -6.08
C ALA A 68 8.63 -3.24 -5.31
N THR A 69 8.63 -3.46 -3.98
CA THR A 69 9.85 -3.33 -3.16
C THR A 69 10.86 -4.45 -3.38
N ARG A 70 10.45 -5.60 -3.93
CA ARG A 70 11.38 -6.66 -4.37
C ARG A 70 12.08 -6.29 -5.67
N LEU A 71 11.39 -5.60 -6.59
CA LEU A 71 12.00 -5.08 -7.81
C LEU A 71 12.91 -3.87 -7.56
N LYS A 72 12.53 -2.99 -6.63
CA LYS A 72 13.32 -1.82 -6.21
C LYS A 72 13.34 -1.73 -4.69
N SER A 73 14.42 -2.21 -4.08
CA SER A 73 14.56 -2.32 -2.62
C SER A 73 14.62 -0.98 -1.89
N ASP A 74 14.96 0.09 -2.60
CA ASP A 74 15.09 1.48 -2.14
C ASP A 74 13.92 2.38 -2.56
N ALA A 75 12.83 1.80 -3.07
CA ALA A 75 11.64 2.54 -3.46
C ALA A 75 10.86 3.06 -2.24
N LEU A 76 11.21 4.27 -1.82
CA LEU A 76 10.62 4.92 -0.64
C LEU A 76 9.09 5.02 -0.72
N ASP A 77 8.55 5.40 -1.88
CA ASP A 77 7.11 5.50 -2.10
C ASP A 77 6.40 4.15 -1.88
N ALA A 78 6.97 3.07 -2.41
CA ALA A 78 6.41 1.73 -2.25
C ALA A 78 6.50 1.23 -0.81
N LEU A 79 7.63 1.47 -0.13
CA LEU A 79 7.80 1.14 1.30
C LEU A 79 6.82 1.93 2.18
N PHE A 80 6.63 3.22 1.89
CA PHE A 80 5.69 4.05 2.62
C PHE A 80 4.25 3.54 2.47
N GLN A 81 3.83 3.27 1.22
CA GLN A 81 2.50 2.74 0.95
C GLN A 81 2.30 1.35 1.54
N LEU A 82 3.30 0.46 1.46
CA LEU A 82 3.28 -0.87 2.07
C LEU A 82 3.08 -0.78 3.60
N GLY A 83 3.88 0.05 4.28
CA GLY A 83 3.79 0.24 5.72
C GLY A 83 2.41 0.79 6.13
N MET A 84 1.90 1.76 5.37
CA MET A 84 0.56 2.29 5.61
C MET A 84 -0.53 1.23 5.35
N SER A 85 -0.38 0.36 4.35
CA SER A 85 -1.36 -0.71 4.07
C SER A 85 -1.37 -1.75 5.20
N TYR A 86 -0.20 -2.13 5.72
CA TYR A 86 -0.12 -3.00 6.90
C TYR A 86 -0.75 -2.36 8.13
N ARG A 87 -0.53 -1.06 8.36
CA ARG A 87 -1.15 -0.36 9.49
C ARG A 87 -2.67 -0.35 9.37
N ASP A 88 -3.20 -0.04 8.19
CA ASP A 88 -4.65 -0.02 7.93
C ASP A 88 -5.29 -1.42 8.08
N LEU A 89 -4.51 -2.50 7.89
CA LEU A 89 -4.90 -3.88 8.16
C LEU A 89 -4.75 -4.30 9.63
N GLY A 90 -4.22 -3.43 10.50
CA GLY A 90 -3.89 -3.75 11.89
C GLY A 90 -2.65 -4.63 12.06
N LEU A 91 -1.86 -4.82 11.00
CA LEU A 91 -0.60 -5.56 10.99
C LEU A 91 0.55 -4.66 11.45
N TYR A 92 0.43 -4.12 12.67
CA TYR A 92 1.33 -3.11 13.20
C TYR A 92 2.82 -3.53 13.23
N PRO A 93 3.18 -4.77 13.61
CA PRO A 93 4.59 -5.20 13.55
C PRO A 93 5.19 -5.09 12.15
N GLN A 94 4.45 -5.54 11.12
CA GLN A 94 4.87 -5.45 9.73
C GLN A 94 4.92 -4.00 9.24
N ALA A 95 3.95 -3.17 9.64
CA ALA A 95 3.96 -1.74 9.34
C ALA A 95 5.22 -1.06 9.89
N MET A 96 5.53 -1.27 11.17
CA MET A 96 6.71 -0.70 11.82
C MET A 96 8.01 -1.19 11.19
N ALA A 97 8.13 -2.49 10.89
CA ALA A 97 9.31 -3.02 10.21
C ALA A 97 9.51 -2.38 8.83
N THR A 98 8.43 -2.18 8.08
CA THR A 98 8.46 -1.54 6.76
C THR A 98 8.84 -0.06 6.86
N PHE A 99 8.27 0.69 7.80
CA PHE A 99 8.64 2.09 8.02
C PHE A 99 10.07 2.25 8.52
N LYS A 100 10.62 1.30 9.30
CA LYS A 100 12.04 1.29 9.65
C LYS A 100 12.95 1.13 8.43
N ARG A 101 12.56 0.32 7.45
CA ARG A 101 13.28 0.25 6.16
C ARG A 101 13.23 1.59 5.41
N ALA A 102 12.07 2.24 5.37
CA ALA A 102 11.93 3.59 4.79
C ALA A 102 12.80 4.63 5.52
N GLN A 103 12.87 4.54 6.85
CA GLN A 103 13.73 5.40 7.69
C GLN A 103 15.21 5.19 7.38
N GLN A 104 15.66 3.98 7.11
CA GLN A 104 17.06 3.72 6.73
C GLN A 104 17.45 4.44 5.43
N ILE A 105 16.50 4.59 4.49
CA ILE A 105 16.70 5.30 3.22
C ILE A 105 16.62 6.81 3.43
N THR A 106 15.68 7.27 4.27
CA THR A 106 15.45 8.69 4.57
C THR A 106 15.45 8.97 6.08
N PRO A 107 16.63 9.02 6.73
CA PRO A 107 16.71 9.08 8.19
C PRO A 107 16.14 10.35 8.83
N ARG A 108 15.82 11.37 8.03
CA ARG A 108 15.35 12.68 8.50
C ARG A 108 13.94 13.02 8.01
N ASP A 109 13.22 12.08 7.41
CA ASP A 109 11.86 12.35 6.94
C ASP A 109 10.86 12.31 8.12
N PRO A 110 10.29 13.47 8.53
CA PRO A 110 9.35 13.53 9.64
C PRO A 110 8.07 12.72 9.39
N ALA A 111 7.68 12.50 8.13
CA ALA A 111 6.53 11.68 7.79
C ALA A 111 6.75 10.22 8.24
N ILE A 112 7.96 9.68 8.07
CA ILE A 112 8.28 8.30 8.49
C ILE A 112 8.20 8.16 10.01
N TYR A 113 8.76 9.12 10.76
CA TYR A 113 8.67 9.14 12.22
C TYR A 113 7.23 9.19 12.70
N TYR A 114 6.41 10.05 12.07
CA TYR A 114 5.00 10.15 12.37
C TYR A 114 4.27 8.81 12.15
N GLN A 115 4.51 8.13 11.03
CA GLN A 115 3.88 6.83 10.75
C GLN A 115 4.32 5.74 11.75
N LEU A 116 5.60 5.72 12.15
CA LEU A 116 6.11 4.80 13.18
C LEU A 116 5.44 5.03 14.54
N GLY A 117 5.32 6.30 14.95
CA GLY A 117 4.64 6.67 16.19
C GLY A 117 3.16 6.26 16.18
N MET A 118 2.46 6.54 15.08
CA MET A 118 1.06 6.10 14.92
C MET A 118 0.92 4.58 15.02
N ALA A 119 1.76 3.82 14.31
CA ALA A 119 1.70 2.37 14.34
C ALA A 119 1.97 1.80 15.74
N ALA A 120 2.88 2.41 16.51
CA ALA A 120 3.17 2.01 17.88
C ALA A 120 2.00 2.30 18.84
N VAL A 121 1.38 3.48 18.73
CA VAL A 121 0.20 3.86 19.54
C VAL A 121 -0.96 2.93 19.26
N GLU A 122 -1.30 2.72 17.98
CA GLU A 122 -2.41 1.84 17.59
C GLU A 122 -2.17 0.39 18.01
N GLN A 123 -0.92 -0.09 17.99
CA GLN A 123 -0.55 -1.40 18.53
C GLN A 123 -0.80 -1.49 20.04
N GLY A 124 -0.44 -0.45 20.80
CA GLY A 124 -0.66 -0.37 22.24
C GLY A 124 -2.14 -0.43 22.59
N SER A 125 -2.96 0.43 21.97
CA SER A 125 -4.40 0.51 22.21
C SER A 125 -5.20 -0.73 21.82
N LYS A 126 -4.61 -1.65 21.05
CA LYS A 126 -5.22 -2.94 20.66
C LYS A 126 -4.87 -4.09 21.60
N ARG A 127 -3.90 -3.90 22.49
CA ARG A 127 -3.47 -4.90 23.48
C ARG A 127 -4.20 -4.76 24.82
N GLU A 128 -4.95 -3.67 25.00
CA GLU A 128 -5.83 -3.39 26.13
C GLU A 128 -7.26 -3.87 25.85
#